data_AF-A0A259PSN5-F1
#
_entry.id   AF-A0A259PSN5-F1
#
_cell.length_a   1.000
_cell.length_b   1.000
_cell.length_c   1.000
_cell.angle_alpha   90.00
_cell.angle_beta   90.00
_cell.angle_gamma   90.00
#
_symmetry.space_group_name_H-M   'P 1'
#
loop_
_entity.id
_entity.type
_entity.pdbx_description
1 polymer ?
#
loop_
_entity_poly.entity_id
_entity_poly.type
_entity_poly.pdbx_seq_one_letter_code
_entity_poly.pdbx_strand_id
1 'polypeptide(L)'
;DFVAFYLQKPAPESTLLTVYALLDSPSVTGAYRFIIDVASTLVMDVDFTLYPRRRIERLGIAPGTSMYLVGENDHRVADDWRPQIHDSDGLQMHTGVGEWIWRPLTNPAHLQVNSYLDDNPRGFGLMQRDHNFADYQDDGVWYDRRPSCWVAPKGAWGKGAVMLVEIPTIDETMDNIVAFWNPAEEIVPGRDYSYGYRLYWCRENPFASRLGHVQATRDGIGGIVGQKRSEFSWRFVIDFVGGDLPMLVASDKVRAVVSTSQGQVQLVSARPLLPLKGWRAMFDLVPGEAVEPINLRLFLQLDGQALTETWIYQYTPPPLAVQRSYVQT
;
A
#
# COMPACT_ATOMS: atom_id res chain seq x y z
N ASP A 1 24.83 -2.12 -6.68
CA ASP A 1 24.97 -0.71 -6.28
C ASP A 1 25.18 0.18 -7.50
N PHE A 2 24.92 1.48 -7.34
CA PHE A 2 25.45 2.46 -8.29
C PHE A 2 26.92 2.71 -7.99
N VAL A 3 27.79 2.42 -8.96
CA VAL A 3 29.25 2.48 -8.79
C VAL A 3 29.88 3.70 -9.45
N ALA A 4 29.14 4.43 -10.28
CA ALA A 4 29.58 5.69 -10.86
C ALA A 4 28.38 6.60 -11.15
N PHE A 5 28.60 7.92 -11.04
CA PHE A 5 27.62 8.96 -11.34
C PHE A 5 28.24 10.01 -12.27
N TYR A 6 27.44 10.50 -13.21
CA TYR A 6 27.81 11.58 -14.12
C TYR A 6 26.72 12.66 -14.08
N LEU A 7 27.08 13.84 -13.57
CA LEU A 7 26.14 14.93 -13.40
C LEU A 7 26.29 15.91 -14.56
N GLN A 8 25.19 16.20 -15.26
CA GLN A 8 25.17 17.23 -16.28
C GLN A 8 24.96 18.58 -15.60
N LYS A 9 25.88 19.54 -15.83
CA LYS A 9 25.75 20.90 -15.30
C LYS A 9 24.45 21.53 -15.81
N PRO A 10 23.51 21.93 -14.93
CA PRO A 10 22.28 22.58 -15.35
C PRO A 10 22.56 24.00 -15.84
N ALA A 11 21.65 24.54 -16.66
CA ALA A 11 21.63 25.97 -16.94
C ALA A 11 21.33 26.75 -15.64
N PRO A 12 21.79 28.01 -15.49
CA PRO A 12 21.67 28.76 -14.23
C PRO A 12 20.27 28.81 -13.61
N GLU A 13 19.22 28.88 -14.45
CA GLU A 13 17.82 29.01 -14.02
C GLU A 13 17.00 27.71 -14.19
N SER A 14 17.67 26.57 -14.45
CA SER A 14 16.99 25.28 -14.65
C SER A 14 16.56 24.67 -13.32
N THR A 15 15.30 24.24 -13.24
CA THR A 15 14.82 23.36 -12.15
C THR A 15 15.12 21.89 -12.40
N LEU A 16 15.65 21.56 -13.58
CA LEU A 16 16.00 20.21 -13.98
C LEU A 16 17.48 19.91 -13.71
N LEU A 17 17.73 18.80 -13.02
CA LEU A 17 19.04 18.19 -12.83
C LEU A 17 19.08 16.84 -13.54
N THR A 18 20.01 16.66 -14.48
CA THR A 18 20.22 15.35 -15.14
C THR A 18 21.39 14.62 -14.51
N VAL A 19 21.15 13.40 -14.03
CA VAL A 19 22.15 12.50 -13.44
C VAL A 19 22.13 11.20 -14.21
N TYR A 20 23.30 10.73 -14.64
CA TYR A 20 23.48 9.37 -15.15
C TYR A 20 24.13 8.52 -14.07
N ALA A 21 23.75 7.25 -13.98
CA ALA A 21 24.36 6.32 -13.03
C ALA A 21 24.64 4.96 -13.67
N LEU A 22 25.78 4.38 -13.32
CA LEU A 22 26.16 3.01 -13.69
C LEU A 22 25.81 2.06 -12.54
N LEU A 23 24.88 1.16 -12.78
CA LEU A 23 24.53 0.06 -11.88
C LEU A 23 25.50 -1.10 -12.12
N ASP A 24 26.06 -1.63 -11.04
CA ASP A 24 26.85 -2.87 -11.05
C ASP A 24 26.42 -3.81 -9.92
N SER A 25 26.27 -5.09 -10.25
CA SER A 25 25.85 -6.16 -9.36
C SER A 25 26.39 -7.50 -9.87
N PRO A 26 26.61 -8.52 -9.03
CA PRO A 26 27.02 -9.84 -9.49
C PRO A 26 26.19 -10.42 -10.64
N SER A 27 24.88 -10.09 -10.71
CA SER A 27 23.96 -10.68 -11.69
C SER A 27 23.62 -9.78 -12.87
N VAL A 28 23.80 -8.47 -12.78
CA VAL A 28 23.32 -7.49 -13.77
C VAL A 28 24.16 -6.22 -13.72
N THR A 29 24.36 -5.59 -14.88
CA THR A 29 24.80 -4.19 -14.96
C THR A 29 23.71 -3.37 -15.64
N GLY A 30 23.66 -2.07 -15.39
CA GLY A 30 22.66 -1.21 -16.02
C GLY A 30 23.11 0.23 -16.14
N ALA A 31 22.56 0.93 -17.11
CA ALA A 31 22.77 2.36 -17.31
C ALA A 31 21.46 3.09 -17.03
N TYR A 32 21.50 4.09 -16.15
CA TYR A 32 20.35 4.87 -15.72
C TYR A 32 20.53 6.33 -16.13
N ARG A 33 19.43 6.98 -16.50
CA ARG A 33 19.29 8.43 -16.63
C ARG A 33 18.15 8.88 -15.74
N PHE A 34 18.46 9.79 -14.83
CA PHE A 34 17.52 10.49 -13.97
C PHE A 34 17.42 11.94 -14.45
N ILE A 35 16.20 12.42 -14.69
CA ILE A 35 15.90 13.84 -14.85
C ILE A 35 15.07 14.23 -13.63
N ILE A 36 15.67 15.00 -12.73
CA ILE A 36 15.09 15.39 -11.45
C ILE A 36 14.57 16.83 -11.58
N ASP A 37 13.27 17.02 -11.44
CA ASP A 37 12.63 18.33 -11.39
C ASP A 37 12.35 18.73 -9.94
N VAL A 38 12.92 19.86 -9.50
CA VAL A 38 12.78 20.39 -8.14
C VAL A 38 11.86 21.61 -8.05
N ALA A 39 11.07 21.92 -9.09
CA ALA A 39 10.28 23.15 -9.15
C ALA A 39 9.16 23.24 -8.09
N SER A 40 8.34 22.19 -7.93
CA SER A 40 7.20 22.20 -7.00
C SER A 40 7.05 20.85 -6.30
N THR A 41 6.45 19.87 -6.97
CA THR A 41 6.54 18.46 -6.60
C THR A 41 7.87 17.92 -7.13
N LEU A 42 8.64 17.25 -6.27
CA LEU A 42 9.86 16.59 -6.70
C LEU A 42 9.48 15.40 -7.60
N VAL A 43 9.81 15.50 -8.88
CA VAL A 43 9.55 14.44 -9.87
C VAL A 43 10.88 13.94 -10.42
N MET A 44 11.04 12.61 -10.47
CA MET A 44 12.21 11.99 -11.10
C MET A 44 11.76 11.18 -12.31
N ASP A 45 12.09 11.64 -13.51
CA ASP A 45 11.90 10.90 -14.75
C ASP A 45 13.11 9.97 -14.96
N VAL A 46 12.86 8.66 -14.92
CA VAL A 46 13.89 7.62 -14.92
C VAL A 46 13.77 6.79 -16.19
N ASP A 47 14.86 6.69 -16.95
CA ASP A 47 15.05 5.71 -18.01
C ASP A 47 16.24 4.83 -17.65
N PHE A 48 16.16 3.54 -17.89
CA PHE A 48 17.30 2.67 -17.71
C PHE A 48 17.26 1.46 -18.63
N THR A 49 18.43 0.86 -18.82
CA THR A 49 18.59 -0.41 -19.54
C THR A 49 19.45 -1.34 -18.72
N LEU A 50 18.99 -2.58 -18.54
CA LEU A 50 19.68 -3.63 -17.82
C LEU A 50 20.29 -4.65 -18.78
N TYR A 51 21.47 -5.15 -18.42
CA TYR A 51 22.23 -6.17 -19.13
C TYR A 51 22.54 -7.32 -18.16
N PRO A 52 21.73 -8.39 -18.15
CA PRO A 52 21.94 -9.52 -17.25
C PRO A 52 23.24 -10.27 -17.56
N ARG A 53 24.00 -10.60 -16.52
CA ARG A 53 25.23 -11.42 -16.58
C ARG A 53 24.92 -12.91 -16.40
N ARG A 54 23.83 -13.21 -15.71
CA ARG A 54 23.28 -14.55 -15.48
C ARG A 54 21.75 -14.46 -15.43
N ARG A 55 21.09 -15.62 -15.44
CA ARG A 55 19.65 -15.70 -15.21
C ARG A 55 19.28 -15.06 -13.86
N ILE A 56 18.21 -14.27 -13.84
CA ILE A 56 17.67 -13.63 -12.62
C ILE A 56 16.25 -14.16 -12.41
N GLU A 57 16.02 -14.78 -11.26
CA GLU A 57 14.71 -15.37 -10.93
C GLU A 57 13.67 -14.31 -10.59
N ARG A 58 14.08 -13.23 -9.92
CA ARG A 58 13.21 -12.13 -9.51
C ARG A 58 13.90 -10.79 -9.72
N LEU A 59 13.41 -10.04 -10.69
CA LEU A 59 13.85 -8.67 -10.96
C LEU A 59 12.83 -7.70 -10.37
N GLY A 60 13.31 -6.68 -9.65
CA GLY A 60 12.48 -5.58 -9.15
C GLY A 60 12.69 -4.31 -9.97
N ILE A 61 11.63 -3.81 -10.59
CA ILE A 61 11.58 -2.55 -11.34
C ILE A 61 10.91 -1.49 -10.47
N ALA A 62 11.50 -0.29 -10.47
CA ALA A 62 11.08 0.85 -9.65
C ALA A 62 10.85 0.46 -8.17
N PRO A 63 11.85 -0.13 -7.49
CA PRO A 63 11.69 -0.50 -6.10
C PRO A 63 11.57 0.74 -5.20
N GLY A 64 10.63 0.68 -4.26
CA GLY A 64 10.52 1.57 -3.12
C GLY A 64 10.71 0.78 -1.82
N THR A 65 11.45 1.38 -0.88
CA THR A 65 11.55 0.89 0.50
C THR A 65 10.91 1.89 1.45
N SER A 66 10.39 1.40 2.56
CA SER A 66 9.75 2.21 3.61
C SER A 66 9.80 1.45 4.94
N MET A 67 9.30 2.09 5.99
CA MET A 67 9.14 1.50 7.32
C MET A 67 7.68 1.60 7.79
N TYR A 68 7.18 0.54 8.42
CA TYR A 68 5.92 0.50 9.15
C TYR A 68 6.08 -0.36 10.42
N LEU A 69 5.88 0.26 11.59
CA LEU A 69 6.00 -0.40 12.89
C LEU A 69 4.63 -0.58 13.58
N VAL A 70 3.88 0.52 13.73
CA VAL A 70 2.59 0.59 14.42
C VAL A 70 1.66 1.53 13.66
N GLY A 71 0.38 1.17 13.56
CA GLY A 71 -0.64 2.02 12.96
C GLY A 71 -2.05 1.64 13.40
N GLU A 72 -3.05 2.34 12.88
CA GLU A 72 -4.45 2.15 13.27
C GLU A 72 -4.97 0.70 13.15
N ASN A 73 -4.40 -0.07 12.23
CA ASN A 73 -4.76 -1.45 11.88
C ASN A 73 -3.72 -2.50 12.35
N ASP A 74 -2.67 -2.12 13.07
CA ASP A 74 -1.70 -3.08 13.61
C ASP A 74 -1.10 -2.59 14.93
N HIS A 75 -1.50 -3.28 15.99
CA HIS A 75 -1.12 -2.96 17.38
C HIS A 75 -0.24 -4.04 18.00
N ARG A 76 0.32 -4.98 17.22
CA ARG A 76 1.05 -6.15 17.76
C ARG A 76 2.25 -5.77 18.62
N VAL A 77 2.92 -4.66 18.29
CA VAL A 77 4.11 -4.14 18.96
C VAL A 77 3.91 -2.70 19.46
N ALA A 78 2.67 -2.32 19.76
CA ALA A 78 2.29 -0.98 20.19
C ALA A 78 2.56 -0.72 21.69
N ASP A 79 3.80 -0.97 22.14
CA ASP A 79 4.26 -0.69 23.51
C ASP A 79 4.89 0.71 23.65
N ASP A 80 4.70 1.58 22.66
CA ASP A 80 5.22 2.95 22.58
C ASP A 80 4.15 3.98 23.00
N TRP A 81 4.58 5.21 23.33
CA TRP A 81 3.68 6.31 23.68
C TRP A 81 3.05 6.97 22.44
N ARG A 82 3.65 6.78 21.25
CA ARG A 82 3.17 7.30 19.97
C ARG A 82 2.02 6.44 19.45
N PRO A 83 0.92 7.04 18.97
CA PRO A 83 -0.21 6.26 18.44
C PRO A 83 0.12 5.53 17.13
N GLN A 84 0.99 6.11 16.30
CA GLN A 84 1.42 5.54 15.02
C GLN A 84 2.91 5.81 14.78
N ILE A 85 3.59 4.87 14.12
CA ILE A 85 5.02 4.92 13.79
C ILE A 85 5.21 4.26 12.42
N HIS A 86 5.27 5.07 11.36
CA HIS A 86 5.48 4.62 9.98
C HIS A 86 5.84 5.77 9.03
N ASP A 87 6.48 5.41 7.93
CA ASP A 87 6.84 6.29 6.80
C ASP A 87 5.84 6.21 5.64
N SER A 88 4.96 5.20 5.69
CA SER A 88 3.89 4.94 4.72
C SER A 88 2.87 4.05 5.42
N ASP A 89 1.58 4.25 5.15
CA ASP A 89 0.48 3.47 5.72
C ASP A 89 -0.14 2.49 4.73
N GLY A 90 0.19 2.57 3.44
CA GLY A 90 -0.35 1.67 2.44
C GLY A 90 0.39 1.62 1.12
N LEU A 91 0.21 0.50 0.43
CA LEU A 91 0.48 0.37 -0.99
C LEU A 91 -0.78 0.75 -1.77
N GLN A 92 -0.68 1.83 -2.55
CA GLN A 92 -1.70 2.19 -3.53
C GLN A 92 -1.34 1.63 -4.91
N MET A 93 -2.32 1.14 -5.66
CA MET A 93 -2.13 0.64 -7.02
C MET A 93 -3.24 1.14 -7.93
N HIS A 94 -2.87 1.46 -9.17
CA HIS A 94 -3.77 1.72 -10.28
C HIS A 94 -3.47 0.70 -11.37
N THR A 95 -4.36 -0.28 -11.49
CA THR A 95 -4.13 -1.46 -12.33
C THR A 95 -4.25 -1.15 -13.82
N GLY A 96 -3.76 -2.03 -14.69
CA GLY A 96 -3.90 -1.89 -16.14
C GLY A 96 -5.36 -1.81 -16.60
N VAL A 97 -6.24 -2.57 -15.95
CA VAL A 97 -7.70 -2.56 -16.19
C VAL A 97 -8.42 -1.36 -15.58
N GLY A 98 -7.73 -0.49 -14.83
CA GLY A 98 -8.26 0.76 -14.28
C GLY A 98 -8.87 0.68 -12.88
N GLU A 99 -8.72 -0.45 -12.19
CA GLU A 99 -9.08 -0.56 -10.77
C GLU A 99 -8.07 0.18 -9.89
N TRP A 100 -8.58 0.96 -8.95
CA TRP A 100 -7.79 1.53 -7.84
C TRP A 100 -7.85 0.60 -6.64
N ILE A 101 -6.69 0.29 -6.09
CA ILE A 101 -6.53 -0.61 -4.94
C ILE A 101 -5.75 0.11 -3.85
N TRP A 102 -6.22 -0.06 -2.61
CA TRP A 102 -5.52 0.31 -1.39
C TRP A 102 -5.24 -0.93 -0.55
N ARG A 103 -3.97 -1.22 -0.31
CA ARG A 103 -3.50 -2.26 0.60
C ARG A 103 -2.83 -1.57 1.80
N PRO A 104 -3.50 -1.42 2.94
CA PRO A 104 -2.85 -0.94 4.16
C PRO A 104 -1.63 -1.80 4.49
N LEU A 105 -0.58 -1.23 5.03
CA LEU A 105 0.62 -1.96 5.46
C LEU A 105 0.41 -2.56 6.86
N THR A 106 1.20 -3.59 7.16
CA THR A 106 1.24 -4.25 8.45
C THR A 106 2.69 -4.56 8.85
N ASN A 107 2.92 -4.81 10.13
CA ASN A 107 4.18 -5.34 10.66
C ASN A 107 3.94 -6.80 11.10
N PRO A 108 3.92 -7.76 10.14
CA PRO A 108 3.51 -9.13 10.42
C PRO A 108 4.51 -9.84 11.34
N ALA A 109 4.06 -10.90 12.02
CA ALA A 109 4.94 -11.73 12.86
C ALA A 109 5.90 -12.62 12.04
N HIS A 110 5.61 -12.82 10.75
CA HIS A 110 6.39 -13.62 9.81
C HIS A 110 6.54 -12.86 8.50
N LEU A 111 7.61 -13.14 7.73
CA LEU A 111 7.81 -12.56 6.41
C LEU A 111 6.59 -12.81 5.51
N GLN A 112 6.01 -11.74 4.99
CA GLN A 112 4.91 -11.81 4.02
C GLN A 112 5.36 -11.29 2.67
N VAL A 113 5.00 -12.03 1.62
CA VAL A 113 5.25 -11.65 0.23
C VAL A 113 3.93 -11.75 -0.52
N ASN A 114 3.35 -10.61 -0.86
CA ASN A 114 2.10 -10.50 -1.60
C ASN A 114 2.39 -10.13 -3.05
N SER A 115 1.71 -10.76 -4.00
CA SER A 115 1.88 -10.52 -5.45
C SER A 115 0.54 -10.16 -6.08
N TYR A 116 0.44 -8.95 -6.61
CA TYR A 116 -0.75 -8.43 -7.28
C TYR A 116 -0.51 -8.50 -8.80
N LEU A 117 -1.03 -9.54 -9.43
CA LEU A 117 -0.86 -9.78 -10.87
C LEU A 117 -1.53 -8.68 -11.69
N ASP A 118 -0.84 -8.21 -12.74
CA ASP A 118 -1.38 -7.18 -13.64
C ASP A 118 -0.75 -7.28 -15.05
N ASP A 119 -1.33 -6.55 -15.99
CA ASP A 119 -0.82 -6.35 -17.35
C ASP A 119 -0.84 -4.85 -17.68
N ASN A 120 0.35 -4.24 -17.76
CA ASN A 120 0.55 -2.80 -17.91
C ASN A 120 -0.05 -1.96 -16.77
N PRO A 121 0.50 -2.04 -15.54
CA PRO A 121 0.03 -1.20 -14.44
C PRO A 121 0.11 0.29 -14.82
N ARG A 122 -0.90 1.06 -14.40
CA ARG A 122 -0.94 2.52 -14.61
C ARG A 122 -0.16 3.27 -13.53
N GLY A 123 0.06 2.64 -12.39
CA GLY A 123 0.98 3.10 -11.36
C GLY A 123 0.81 2.36 -10.04
N PHE A 124 1.78 2.52 -9.15
CA PHE A 124 1.75 2.00 -7.79
C PHE A 124 2.68 2.82 -6.91
N GLY A 125 2.49 2.82 -5.59
CA GLY A 125 3.36 3.58 -4.70
C GLY A 125 3.13 3.25 -3.24
N LEU A 126 4.18 3.44 -2.45
CA LEU A 126 4.08 3.48 -1.00
C LEU A 126 3.61 4.89 -0.63
N MET A 127 2.43 4.95 -0.03
CA MET A 127 1.74 6.19 0.28
C MET A 127 1.58 6.32 1.78
N GLN A 128 1.55 7.56 2.21
CA GLN A 128 1.17 7.98 3.54
C GLN A 128 -0.08 8.85 3.40
N ARG A 129 -1.22 8.37 3.89
CA ARG A 129 -2.48 9.11 3.91
C ARG A 129 -2.66 9.91 5.20
N ASP A 130 -2.08 9.44 6.29
CA ASP A 130 -2.05 10.17 7.56
C ASP A 130 -0.91 11.19 7.60
N HIS A 131 -1.27 12.45 7.82
CA HIS A 131 -0.32 13.55 7.89
C HIS A 131 -0.69 14.56 8.98
N ASN A 132 -1.45 14.12 9.96
CA ASN A 132 -1.85 14.95 11.08
C ASN A 132 -0.92 14.66 12.24
N PHE A 133 -0.25 15.69 12.76
CA PHE A 133 0.68 15.55 13.88
C PHE A 133 0.04 14.82 15.07
N ALA A 134 -1.28 15.00 15.29
CA ALA A 134 -1.95 14.38 16.42
C ALA A 134 -1.93 12.84 16.40
N ASP A 135 -1.75 12.25 15.22
CA ASP A 135 -1.76 10.80 15.02
C ASP A 135 -0.38 10.16 15.26
N TYR A 136 0.68 10.98 15.33
CA TYR A 136 2.06 10.53 15.55
C TYR A 136 2.65 11.04 16.87
N GLN A 137 2.35 12.29 17.26
CA GLN A 137 2.84 12.98 18.46
C GLN A 137 4.38 13.13 18.57
N ASP A 138 5.14 12.86 17.49
CA ASP A 138 6.61 12.87 17.47
C ASP A 138 7.18 14.12 16.78
N ASP A 139 7.69 15.06 17.59
CA ASP A 139 8.33 16.31 17.15
C ASP A 139 9.86 16.19 16.92
N GLY A 140 10.42 14.98 17.07
CA GLY A 140 11.81 14.69 16.75
C GLY A 140 11.98 14.16 15.33
N VAL A 141 11.10 13.24 14.93
CA VAL A 141 11.21 12.48 13.67
C VAL A 141 10.22 12.94 12.59
N TRP A 142 9.11 13.59 12.97
CA TRP A 142 8.12 14.20 12.05
C TRP A 142 7.56 13.23 11.00
N TYR A 143 7.10 12.05 11.43
CA TYR A 143 6.46 11.08 10.54
C TYR A 143 5.32 11.69 9.74
N ASP A 144 4.51 12.59 10.33
CA ASP A 144 3.41 13.32 9.66
C ASP A 144 3.83 14.12 8.41
N ARG A 145 5.14 14.39 8.25
CA ARG A 145 5.70 15.16 7.15
C ARG A 145 6.42 14.32 6.10
N ARG A 146 6.59 13.02 6.32
CA ARG A 146 7.29 12.15 5.37
C ARG A 146 6.49 12.03 4.06
N PRO A 147 7.19 11.98 2.90
CA PRO A 147 6.51 12.00 1.61
C PRO A 147 6.02 10.61 1.22
N SER A 148 4.90 10.56 0.50
CA SER A 148 4.56 9.42 -0.34
C SER A 148 5.46 9.37 -1.59
N CYS A 149 5.62 8.19 -2.18
CA CYS A 149 6.32 8.01 -3.45
C CYS A 149 5.50 7.18 -4.43
N TRP A 150 5.00 7.83 -5.49
CA TRP A 150 4.21 7.20 -6.54
C TRP A 150 5.02 6.93 -7.81
N VAL A 151 4.97 5.69 -8.29
CA VAL A 151 5.57 5.24 -9.55
C VAL A 151 4.53 5.31 -10.67
N ALA A 152 4.81 6.09 -11.70
CA ALA A 152 4.05 6.09 -12.96
C ALA A 152 4.91 5.47 -14.09
N PRO A 153 4.57 4.25 -14.55
CA PRO A 153 5.25 3.61 -15.68
C PRO A 153 5.25 4.48 -16.96
N LYS A 154 6.36 4.44 -17.70
CA LYS A 154 6.44 4.95 -19.07
C LYS A 154 6.33 3.79 -20.04
N GLY A 155 5.32 3.83 -20.91
CA GLY A 155 5.05 2.78 -21.88
C GLY A 155 4.43 1.52 -21.27
N ALA A 156 4.42 0.45 -22.05
CA ALA A 156 3.84 -0.84 -21.67
C ALA A 156 4.88 -1.69 -20.93
N TRP A 157 4.63 -2.03 -19.67
CA TRP A 157 5.47 -2.92 -18.87
C TRP A 157 5.12 -4.41 -19.05
N GLY A 158 4.04 -4.71 -19.76
CA GLY A 158 3.55 -6.05 -20.01
C GLY A 158 3.02 -6.74 -18.75
N LYS A 159 3.04 -8.07 -18.78
CA LYS A 159 2.57 -8.93 -17.69
C LYS A 159 3.58 -9.02 -16.56
N GLY A 160 3.09 -9.02 -15.33
CA GLY A 160 3.90 -9.15 -14.14
C GLY A 160 3.06 -9.03 -12.88
N ALA A 161 3.70 -8.59 -11.81
CA ALA A 161 3.02 -8.30 -10.55
C ALA A 161 3.63 -7.09 -9.85
N VAL A 162 2.80 -6.29 -9.20
CA VAL A 162 3.31 -5.46 -8.09
C VAL A 162 3.52 -6.39 -6.90
N MET A 163 4.75 -6.47 -6.42
CA MET A 163 5.11 -7.27 -5.26
C MET A 163 5.24 -6.37 -4.03
N LEU A 164 4.67 -6.80 -2.92
CA LEU A 164 4.82 -6.19 -1.59
C LEU A 164 5.50 -7.19 -0.67
N VAL A 165 6.58 -6.77 -0.02
CA VAL A 165 7.31 -7.54 0.98
C VAL A 165 7.21 -6.82 2.32
N GLU A 166 6.67 -7.51 3.32
CA GLU A 166 6.51 -7.01 4.69
C GLU A 166 7.35 -7.90 5.61
N ILE A 167 8.42 -7.32 6.15
CA ILE A 167 9.42 -7.99 6.99
C ILE A 167 9.06 -7.72 8.46
N PRO A 168 9.07 -8.73 9.35
CA PRO A 168 8.86 -8.48 10.77
C PRO A 168 9.95 -7.59 11.33
N THR A 169 9.57 -6.53 12.06
CA THR A 169 10.50 -5.68 12.80
C THR A 169 9.96 -5.36 14.19
N ILE A 170 10.87 -4.98 15.09
CA ILE A 170 10.58 -4.42 16.42
C ILE A 170 11.22 -3.03 16.58
N ASP A 171 11.84 -2.51 15.53
CA ASP A 171 12.66 -1.30 15.55
C ASP A 171 12.35 -0.43 14.32
N GLU A 172 12.07 0.85 14.56
CA GLU A 172 11.74 1.85 13.55
C GLU A 172 12.95 2.30 12.71
N THR A 173 14.17 1.95 13.13
CA THR A 173 15.40 2.31 12.39
C THR A 173 15.66 1.41 11.18
N MET A 174 14.88 0.34 11.02
CA MET A 174 15.03 -0.65 9.96
C MET A 174 13.84 -0.62 9.01
N ASP A 175 14.08 -0.23 7.76
CA ASP A 175 13.10 -0.39 6.68
C ASP A 175 12.65 -1.85 6.58
N ASN A 176 11.35 -2.07 6.68
CA ASN A 176 10.74 -3.39 6.69
C ASN A 176 9.68 -3.57 5.60
N ILE A 177 9.48 -2.57 4.74
CA ILE A 177 8.52 -2.58 3.65
C ILE A 177 9.27 -2.42 2.33
N VAL A 178 8.96 -3.28 1.36
CA VAL A 178 9.48 -3.18 -0.01
C VAL A 178 8.36 -3.36 -1.01
N ALA A 179 8.23 -2.44 -1.96
CA ALA A 179 7.30 -2.56 -3.09
C ALA A 179 8.03 -2.39 -4.42
N PHE A 180 7.74 -3.25 -5.41
CA PHE A 180 8.34 -3.15 -6.74
C PHE A 180 7.49 -3.87 -7.78
N TRP A 181 7.69 -3.54 -9.05
CA TRP A 181 7.15 -4.33 -10.15
C TRP A 181 8.08 -5.50 -10.49
N ASN A 182 7.51 -6.71 -10.57
CA ASN A 182 8.19 -7.91 -11.01
C ASN A 182 7.62 -8.35 -12.37
N PRO A 183 8.36 -8.18 -13.48
CA PRO A 183 7.95 -8.70 -14.78
C PRO A 183 7.78 -10.22 -14.74
N ALA A 184 6.78 -10.74 -15.47
CA ALA A 184 6.55 -12.18 -15.60
C ALA A 184 7.57 -12.86 -16.55
N GLU A 185 8.21 -12.08 -17.42
CA GLU A 185 9.25 -12.57 -18.33
C GLU A 185 10.51 -12.95 -17.56
N GLU A 186 11.10 -14.10 -17.90
CA GLU A 186 12.37 -14.53 -17.37
C GLU A 186 13.52 -13.64 -17.88
N ILE A 187 14.35 -13.17 -16.95
CA ILE A 187 15.47 -12.28 -17.26
C ILE A 187 16.74 -13.10 -17.49
N VAL A 188 17.23 -13.12 -18.74
CA VAL A 188 18.34 -13.98 -19.18
C VAL A 188 19.48 -13.16 -19.84
N PRO A 189 20.73 -13.67 -19.83
CA PRO A 189 21.84 -13.03 -20.54
C PRO A 189 21.65 -12.97 -22.05
N GLY A 190 22.35 -12.04 -22.69
CA GLY A 190 22.36 -11.89 -24.15
C GLY A 190 21.22 -11.05 -24.73
N ARG A 191 20.42 -10.42 -23.87
CA ARG A 191 19.40 -9.43 -24.21
C ARG A 191 19.51 -8.24 -23.28
N ASP A 192 19.13 -7.06 -23.77
CA ASP A 192 18.92 -5.87 -22.97
C ASP A 192 17.46 -5.72 -22.57
N TYR A 193 17.22 -5.12 -21.40
CA TYR A 193 15.89 -4.89 -20.86
C TYR A 193 15.76 -3.42 -20.48
N SER A 194 15.05 -2.65 -21.30
CA SER A 194 14.82 -1.23 -21.08
C SER A 194 13.46 -0.96 -20.45
N TYR A 195 13.43 -0.13 -19.42
CA TYR A 195 12.20 0.37 -18.83
C TYR A 195 12.34 1.86 -18.54
N GLY A 196 11.21 2.51 -18.32
CA GLY A 196 11.19 3.83 -17.74
C GLY A 196 9.96 4.06 -16.89
N TYR A 197 10.07 4.99 -15.96
CA TYR A 197 9.00 5.45 -15.08
C TYR A 197 9.24 6.89 -14.62
N ARG A 198 8.25 7.47 -13.97
CA ARG A 198 8.40 8.69 -13.17
C ARG A 198 8.11 8.38 -11.72
N LEU A 199 8.94 8.90 -10.82
CA LEU A 199 8.67 8.95 -9.39
C LEU A 199 8.09 10.30 -9.04
N TYR A 200 6.98 10.32 -8.31
CA TYR A 200 6.36 11.51 -7.77
C TYR A 200 6.47 11.47 -6.24
N TRP A 201 7.35 12.29 -5.70
CA TRP A 201 7.48 12.48 -4.26
C TRP A 201 6.47 13.53 -3.82
N CYS A 202 5.41 13.09 -3.16
CA CYS A 202 4.20 13.89 -3.00
C CYS A 202 3.57 13.68 -1.63
N ARG A 203 2.80 14.66 -1.18
CA ARG A 203 1.89 14.49 -0.04
C ARG A 203 0.64 13.73 -0.48
N GLU A 204 0.04 14.17 -1.59
CA GLU A 204 -1.12 13.53 -2.21
C GLU A 204 -0.76 13.00 -3.59
N ASN A 205 -1.30 11.84 -3.97
CA ASN A 205 -1.08 11.27 -5.30
C ASN A 205 -1.58 12.23 -6.39
N PRO A 206 -0.73 12.69 -7.33
CA PRO A 206 -1.15 13.58 -8.42
C PRO A 206 -2.10 12.91 -9.42
N PHE A 207 -2.20 11.59 -9.40
CA PHE A 207 -3.13 10.81 -10.20
C PHE A 207 -4.31 10.39 -9.29
N ALA A 208 -5.28 11.27 -9.07
CA ALA A 208 -6.42 10.96 -8.23
C ALA A 208 -7.51 10.17 -8.98
N SER A 209 -8.14 9.23 -8.27
CA SER A 209 -9.40 8.62 -8.72
C SER A 209 -10.58 9.56 -8.48
N ARG A 210 -11.65 9.42 -9.29
CA ARG A 210 -12.95 10.04 -8.98
C ARG A 210 -13.71 9.28 -7.89
N LEU A 211 -13.26 8.08 -7.55
CA LEU A 211 -13.84 7.25 -6.50
C LEU A 211 -13.47 7.80 -5.12
N GLY A 212 -14.29 7.49 -4.13
CA GLY A 212 -13.88 7.62 -2.73
C GLY A 212 -12.67 6.73 -2.42
N HIS A 213 -11.86 7.15 -1.46
CA HIS A 213 -10.67 6.42 -1.02
C HIS A 213 -10.72 6.15 0.48
N VAL A 214 -9.96 5.16 0.92
CA VAL A 214 -9.83 4.80 2.34
C VAL A 214 -9.11 5.93 3.08
N GLN A 215 -9.77 6.53 4.06
CA GLN A 215 -9.15 7.47 4.99
C GLN A 215 -8.45 6.75 6.13
N ALA A 216 -9.03 5.66 6.61
CA ALA A 216 -8.59 4.96 7.81
C ALA A 216 -8.99 3.49 7.76
N THR A 217 -8.11 2.63 8.26
CA THR A 217 -8.39 1.21 8.50
C THR A 217 -8.18 0.95 9.98
N ARG A 218 -9.21 0.47 10.66
CA ARG A 218 -9.14 0.08 12.08
C ARG A 218 -9.65 -1.32 12.23
N ASP A 219 -9.11 -2.03 13.23
CA ASP A 219 -9.53 -3.37 13.52
C ASP A 219 -9.58 -3.64 15.03
N GLY A 220 -10.09 -4.81 15.41
CA GLY A 220 -10.19 -5.20 16.81
C GLY A 220 -11.16 -6.34 17.04
N ILE A 221 -11.47 -6.60 18.31
CA ILE A 221 -12.37 -7.69 18.65
C ILE A 221 -13.81 -7.43 18.16
N GLY A 222 -14.39 -8.44 17.50
CA GLY A 222 -15.77 -8.40 16.99
C GLY A 222 -16.83 -8.66 18.05
N GLY A 223 -18.07 -8.78 17.58
CA GLY A 223 -19.28 -8.98 18.39
C GLY A 223 -20.12 -7.72 18.56
N ILE A 224 -21.32 -7.90 19.13
CA ILE A 224 -22.25 -6.81 19.40
C ILE A 224 -21.96 -6.22 20.78
N VAL A 225 -21.79 -4.91 20.84
CA VAL A 225 -21.53 -4.19 22.10
C VAL A 225 -22.64 -4.48 23.12
N GLY A 226 -22.26 -4.83 24.34
CA GLY A 226 -23.19 -5.17 25.41
C GLY A 226 -23.77 -6.59 25.34
N GLN A 227 -23.39 -7.41 24.36
CA GLN A 227 -23.77 -8.81 24.28
C GLN A 227 -22.57 -9.72 24.56
N LYS A 228 -22.80 -10.83 25.26
CA LYS A 228 -21.78 -11.86 25.45
C LYS A 228 -21.45 -12.49 24.10
N ARG A 229 -20.16 -12.65 23.80
CA ARG A 229 -19.71 -13.29 22.57
C ARG A 229 -19.98 -14.80 22.64
N SER A 230 -20.59 -15.35 21.59
CA SER A 230 -20.76 -16.81 21.42
C SER A 230 -19.60 -17.46 20.67
N GLU A 231 -18.88 -16.68 19.85
CA GLU A 231 -17.73 -17.11 19.06
C GLU A 231 -16.71 -15.97 18.90
N PHE A 232 -15.49 -16.32 18.49
CA PHE A 232 -14.47 -15.33 18.15
C PHE A 232 -14.77 -14.74 16.76
N SER A 233 -14.71 -13.42 16.67
CA SER A 233 -14.69 -12.71 15.40
C SER A 233 -13.75 -11.52 15.50
N TRP A 234 -13.18 -11.13 14.37
CA TRP A 234 -12.37 -9.93 14.25
C TRP A 234 -13.12 -8.87 13.44
N ARG A 235 -13.28 -7.69 14.00
CA ARG A 235 -13.96 -6.56 13.36
C ARG A 235 -12.99 -5.74 12.55
N PHE A 236 -13.40 -5.38 11.36
CA PHE A 236 -12.75 -4.37 10.53
C PHE A 236 -13.69 -3.17 10.39
N VAL A 237 -13.13 -1.97 10.51
CA VAL A 237 -13.80 -0.68 10.36
C VAL A 237 -13.00 0.15 9.36
N ILE A 238 -13.58 0.39 8.19
CA ILE A 238 -12.94 1.13 7.10
C ILE A 238 -13.74 2.41 6.86
N ASP A 239 -13.09 3.55 6.99
CA ASP A 239 -13.66 4.85 6.66
C ASP A 239 -13.26 5.26 5.25
N PHE A 240 -14.24 5.61 4.42
CA PHE A 240 -14.04 6.11 3.07
C PHE A 240 -14.46 7.58 2.97
N VAL A 241 -13.68 8.37 2.24
CA VAL A 241 -13.93 9.81 1.99
C VAL A 241 -13.67 10.14 0.51
N GLY A 242 -14.11 11.32 0.07
CA GLY A 242 -13.93 11.78 -1.31
C GLY A 242 -14.89 11.14 -2.32
N GLY A 243 -14.65 11.40 -3.61
CA GLY A 243 -15.56 11.03 -4.69
C GLY A 243 -16.98 11.57 -4.47
N ASP A 244 -17.98 10.75 -4.81
CA ASP A 244 -19.38 11.13 -4.69
C ASP A 244 -19.96 10.96 -3.26
N LEU A 245 -19.17 10.41 -2.33
CA LEU A 245 -19.62 10.11 -0.96
C LEU A 245 -20.24 11.31 -0.20
N PRO A 246 -19.72 12.55 -0.31
CA PRO A 246 -20.31 13.71 0.38
C PRO A 246 -21.71 14.10 -0.13
N MET A 247 -22.13 13.62 -1.31
CA MET A 247 -23.44 13.92 -1.89
C MET A 247 -24.50 12.90 -1.48
N LEU A 248 -24.09 11.77 -0.91
CA LEU A 248 -24.98 10.69 -0.50
C LEU A 248 -25.60 10.96 0.87
N VAL A 249 -26.82 10.47 1.05
CA VAL A 249 -27.61 10.58 2.28
C VAL A 249 -27.87 9.19 2.87
N ALA A 250 -28.30 9.14 4.13
CA ALA A 250 -28.55 7.88 4.84
C ALA A 250 -29.62 6.98 4.18
N SER A 251 -30.51 7.55 3.37
CA SER A 251 -31.52 6.78 2.64
C SER A 251 -30.97 6.11 1.37
N ASP A 252 -29.79 6.51 0.90
CA ASP A 252 -29.15 5.87 -0.24
C ASP A 252 -28.69 4.47 0.13
N LYS A 253 -28.98 3.51 -0.74
CA LYS A 253 -28.75 2.08 -0.49
C LYS A 253 -27.30 1.67 -0.73
N VAL A 254 -26.36 2.40 -0.13
CA VAL A 254 -24.93 2.08 -0.20
C VAL A 254 -24.69 0.72 0.47
N ARG A 255 -23.96 -0.15 -0.22
CA ARG A 255 -23.60 -1.48 0.27
C ARG A 255 -22.08 -1.61 0.36
N ALA A 256 -21.61 -2.14 1.49
CA ALA A 256 -20.26 -2.67 1.61
C ALA A 256 -20.22 -4.07 0.96
N VAL A 257 -19.47 -4.21 -0.12
CA VAL A 257 -19.26 -5.48 -0.80
C VAL A 257 -17.98 -6.09 -0.27
N VAL A 258 -18.11 -7.10 0.58
CA VAL A 258 -16.98 -7.80 1.21
C VAL A 258 -16.84 -9.19 0.59
N SER A 259 -15.63 -9.55 0.19
CA SER A 259 -15.27 -10.93 -0.15
C SER A 259 -14.10 -11.40 0.69
N THR A 260 -14.13 -12.67 1.08
CA THR A 260 -13.07 -13.32 1.84
C THR A 260 -12.62 -14.59 1.13
N SER A 261 -11.34 -14.92 1.24
CA SER A 261 -10.79 -16.21 0.78
C SER A 261 -11.23 -17.39 1.65
N GLN A 262 -11.47 -17.16 2.95
CA GLN A 262 -11.92 -18.17 3.91
C GLN A 262 -12.56 -17.53 5.16
N GLY A 263 -13.15 -18.34 6.02
CA GLY A 263 -13.93 -17.85 7.15
C GLY A 263 -15.30 -17.31 6.73
N GLN A 264 -16.02 -16.74 7.69
CA GLN A 264 -17.38 -16.22 7.50
C GLN A 264 -17.43 -14.72 7.81
N VAL A 265 -17.89 -13.94 6.84
CA VAL A 265 -18.17 -12.52 7.04
C VAL A 265 -19.57 -12.37 7.64
N GLN A 266 -19.67 -11.60 8.72
CA GLN A 266 -20.90 -11.31 9.45
C GLN A 266 -20.99 -9.81 9.75
N LEU A 267 -22.16 -9.35 10.22
CA LEU A 267 -22.40 -7.97 10.69
C LEU A 267 -21.96 -6.87 9.70
N VAL A 268 -22.07 -7.13 8.40
CA VAL A 268 -21.72 -6.17 7.35
C VAL A 268 -22.67 -4.97 7.41
N SER A 269 -22.09 -3.77 7.45
CA SER A 269 -22.82 -2.52 7.40
C SER A 269 -22.02 -1.47 6.63
N ALA A 270 -22.74 -0.57 5.97
CA ALA A 270 -22.22 0.67 5.42
C ALA A 270 -23.12 1.80 5.92
N ARG A 271 -22.55 2.82 6.54
CA ARG A 271 -23.32 3.96 7.08
C ARG A 271 -22.61 5.29 6.87
N PRO A 272 -23.35 6.40 6.76
CA PRO A 272 -22.74 7.72 6.73
C PRO A 272 -21.90 7.99 7.99
N LEU A 273 -20.80 8.71 7.80
CA LEU A 273 -19.93 9.24 8.84
C LEU A 273 -19.87 10.76 8.68
N LEU A 274 -20.88 11.44 9.21
CA LEU A 274 -21.11 12.88 8.99
C LEU A 274 -19.90 13.78 9.29
N PRO A 275 -19.13 13.59 10.40
CA PRO A 275 -17.97 14.44 10.66
C PRO A 275 -16.89 14.38 9.58
N LEU A 276 -16.75 13.24 8.89
CA LEU A 276 -15.79 13.07 7.79
C LEU A 276 -16.40 13.33 6.41
N LYS A 277 -17.72 13.63 6.33
CA LYS A 277 -18.48 13.69 5.07
C LYS A 277 -18.24 12.44 4.21
N GLY A 278 -18.11 11.30 4.87
CA GLY A 278 -17.73 10.02 4.27
C GLY A 278 -18.67 8.90 4.68
N TRP A 279 -18.24 7.66 4.44
CA TRP A 279 -18.98 6.45 4.78
C TRP A 279 -18.09 5.48 5.53
N ARG A 280 -18.63 4.85 6.56
CA ARG A 280 -17.98 3.78 7.31
C ARG A 280 -18.54 2.45 6.88
N ALA A 281 -17.67 1.59 6.35
CA ALA A 281 -17.93 0.17 6.22
C ALA A 281 -17.45 -0.54 7.49
N MET A 282 -18.23 -1.50 7.97
CA MET A 282 -17.85 -2.33 9.11
C MET A 282 -18.34 -3.76 8.87
N PHE A 283 -17.50 -4.73 9.20
CA PHE A 283 -17.86 -6.14 9.17
C PHE A 283 -17.03 -6.92 10.19
N ASP A 284 -17.55 -8.06 10.59
CA ASP A 284 -16.86 -9.02 11.45
C ASP A 284 -16.47 -10.24 10.61
N LEU A 285 -15.27 -10.77 10.83
CA LEU A 285 -14.77 -12.00 10.23
C LEU A 285 -14.64 -13.05 11.33
N VAL A 286 -15.39 -14.14 11.20
CA VAL A 286 -15.16 -15.37 11.96
C VAL A 286 -14.14 -16.20 11.17
N PRO A 287 -12.89 -16.33 11.65
CA PRO A 287 -11.89 -17.13 10.95
C PRO A 287 -12.24 -18.62 11.00
N GLY A 288 -11.74 -19.38 10.02
CA GLY A 288 -11.75 -20.83 10.09
C GLY A 288 -10.65 -21.36 11.02
N GLU A 289 -10.47 -22.69 11.06
CA GLU A 289 -9.37 -23.34 11.78
C GLU A 289 -8.03 -23.34 11.00
N ALA A 290 -8.08 -22.93 9.73
CA ALA A 290 -6.91 -22.80 8.86
C ALA A 290 -5.90 -21.78 9.42
N VAL A 291 -4.61 -22.08 9.22
CA VAL A 291 -3.49 -21.26 9.72
C VAL A 291 -3.04 -20.25 8.66
N GLU A 292 -3.46 -20.45 7.42
CA GLU A 292 -3.16 -19.60 6.29
C GLU A 292 -3.76 -18.19 6.49
N PRO A 293 -3.06 -17.12 6.04
CA PRO A 293 -3.62 -15.78 6.05
C PRO A 293 -4.93 -15.69 5.26
N ILE A 294 -5.86 -14.90 5.77
CA ILE A 294 -7.16 -14.63 5.17
C ILE A 294 -7.07 -13.35 4.35
N ASN A 295 -7.19 -13.48 3.03
CA ASN A 295 -7.29 -12.33 2.13
C ASN A 295 -8.73 -11.81 2.11
N LEU A 296 -8.87 -10.50 2.32
CA LEU A 296 -10.10 -9.74 2.36
C LEU A 296 -10.10 -8.66 1.28
N ARG A 297 -11.27 -8.42 0.69
CA ARG A 297 -11.49 -7.34 -0.27
C ARG A 297 -12.80 -6.63 0.07
N LEU A 298 -12.79 -5.30 0.06
CA LEU A 298 -13.94 -4.45 0.37
C LEU A 298 -13.99 -3.24 -0.58
N PHE A 299 -15.17 -2.89 -1.04
CA PHE A 299 -15.47 -1.58 -1.64
C PHE A 299 -16.92 -1.19 -1.35
N LEU A 300 -17.24 0.10 -1.43
CA LEU A 300 -18.61 0.58 -1.38
C LEU A 300 -19.21 0.63 -2.78
N GLN A 301 -20.49 0.27 -2.89
CA GLN A 301 -21.25 0.42 -4.13
C GLN A 301 -22.64 1.01 -3.91
N LEU A 302 -23.19 1.62 -4.94
CA LEU A 302 -24.58 2.05 -5.04
C LEU A 302 -25.11 1.61 -6.41
N ASP A 303 -26.26 0.93 -6.43
CA ASP A 303 -26.92 0.45 -7.66
C ASP A 303 -25.99 -0.31 -8.64
N GLY A 304 -25.05 -1.09 -8.08
CA GLY A 304 -24.09 -1.90 -8.83
C GLY A 304 -22.87 -1.12 -9.36
N GLN A 305 -22.78 0.19 -9.10
CA GLN A 305 -21.62 1.01 -9.42
C GLN A 305 -20.71 1.15 -8.20
N ALA A 306 -19.42 0.92 -8.38
CA ALA A 306 -18.42 1.14 -7.34
C ALA A 306 -18.33 2.65 -7.02
N LEU A 307 -18.41 2.98 -5.73
CA LEU A 307 -18.27 4.34 -5.21
C LEU A 307 -16.84 4.62 -4.73
N THR A 308 -16.08 3.58 -4.40
CA THR A 308 -14.75 3.70 -3.80
C THR A 308 -13.73 2.86 -4.54
N GLU A 309 -12.45 3.16 -4.29
CA GLU A 309 -11.37 2.20 -4.52
C GLU A 309 -11.62 0.88 -3.74
N THR A 310 -10.86 -0.14 -4.12
CA THR A 310 -10.89 -1.44 -3.47
C THR A 310 -9.88 -1.49 -2.34
N TRP A 311 -10.36 -1.67 -1.11
CA TRP A 311 -9.53 -2.04 0.03
C TRP A 311 -9.19 -3.53 -0.03
N ILE A 312 -7.90 -3.88 0.03
CA ILE A 312 -7.42 -5.27 0.13
C ILE A 312 -6.61 -5.41 1.40
N TYR A 313 -6.85 -6.48 2.16
CA TYR A 313 -6.18 -6.72 3.43
C TYR A 313 -5.84 -8.20 3.59
N GLN A 314 -4.69 -8.48 4.19
CA GLN A 314 -4.30 -9.83 4.57
C GLN A 314 -4.31 -9.93 6.10
N TYR A 315 -5.20 -10.76 6.62
CA TYR A 315 -5.38 -10.95 8.05
C TYR A 315 -4.84 -12.31 8.49
N THR A 316 -3.98 -12.32 9.51
CA THR A 316 -3.56 -13.55 10.18
C THR A 316 -4.28 -13.63 11.51
N PRO A 317 -5.25 -14.55 11.69
CA PRO A 317 -5.94 -14.71 12.96
C PRO A 317 -4.97 -15.07 14.09
N PRO A 318 -5.25 -14.65 15.34
CA PRO A 318 -4.47 -15.11 16.47
C PRO A 318 -4.65 -16.63 16.66
N PRO A 319 -3.73 -17.32 17.37
CA PRO A 319 -3.85 -18.75 17.63
C PRO A 319 -5.20 -19.12 18.29
N LEU A 320 -5.74 -20.31 18.02
CA LEU A 320 -7.04 -20.76 18.54
C LEU A 320 -7.18 -20.64 20.06
N ALA A 321 -6.09 -20.84 20.81
CA ALA A 321 -6.08 -20.66 22.27
C ALA A 321 -6.39 -19.21 22.68
N VAL A 322 -5.84 -18.24 21.95
CA VAL A 322 -6.09 -16.81 22.13
C VAL A 322 -7.51 -16.46 21.68
N GLN A 323 -7.98 -17.02 20.56
CA GLN A 323 -9.37 -16.82 20.12
C GLN A 323 -10.38 -17.26 21.19
N ARG A 324 -10.16 -18.41 21.83
CA ARG A 324 -11.02 -18.96 22.88
C ARG A 324 -11.10 -18.07 24.13
N SER A 325 -10.04 -17.34 24.48
CA SER A 325 -10.04 -16.47 25.66
C SER A 325 -10.99 -15.27 25.51
N TYR A 326 -11.21 -14.79 24.28
CA TYR A 326 -12.15 -13.70 23.98
C TYR A 326 -13.63 -14.10 24.08
N VAL A 327 -13.94 -15.39 24.08
CA VAL A 327 -15.31 -15.93 24.19
C VAL A 327 -15.65 -16.27 25.64
N GLN A 328 -14.63 -16.61 26.44
CA GLN A 328 -14.80 -17.00 27.85
C GLN A 328 -14.95 -15.82 28.81
N THR A 329 -14.66 -14.61 28.35
CA THR A 329 -14.83 -13.33 29.07
C THR A 329 -16.23 -12.75 28.89
#